data_AF-A0A373LF44-F1
#
_entry.id   AF-A0A373LF44-F1
#
_cell.length_a   1.000
_cell.length_b   1.000
_cell.length_c   1.000
_cell.angle_alpha   90.00
_cell.angle_beta   90.00
_cell.angle_gamma   90.00
#
_symmetry.space_group_name_H-M   'P 1'
#
loop_
_entity.id
_entity.type
_entity.pdbx_description
1 polymer ?
#
loop_
_entity_poly.entity_id
_entity_poly.type
_entity_poly.pdbx_seq_one_letter_code
_entity_poly.pdbx_strand_id
1 'polypeptide(L)'
;MLEINETAQWIQKRMSGLTEEEMRFVFDFGFQSHDKELINSLIEELKSKDRYFENIKKRYNAMIGIRPEWDQKAESLIAALEMYRIQKEKALNSLERILNAYGVNVSRDDIENRKLNEIREKVREHNYEGR
;
A
#
# COMPACT_ATOMS: atom_id res chain seq x y z
N MET A 1 -15.65 8.85 -23.52
CA MET A 1 -16.10 9.61 -22.33
C MET A 1 -17.63 9.86 -22.28
N LEU A 2 -18.45 9.29 -23.17
CA LEU A 2 -19.92 9.47 -23.13
C LEU A 2 -20.65 8.44 -22.24
N GLU A 3 -20.10 7.23 -22.08
CA GLU A 3 -20.73 6.14 -21.28
C GLU A 3 -20.73 6.38 -19.77
N ILE A 4 -19.75 7.15 -19.25
CA ILE A 4 -19.62 7.43 -17.82
C ILE A 4 -20.75 8.34 -17.33
N ASN A 5 -21.16 9.33 -18.13
CA ASN A 5 -22.18 10.31 -17.74
C ASN A 5 -23.60 9.71 -17.74
N GLU A 6 -23.91 8.86 -18.72
CA GLU A 6 -25.21 8.16 -18.79
C GLU A 6 -25.37 7.14 -17.65
N THR A 7 -24.30 6.41 -17.33
CA THR A 7 -24.28 5.44 -16.23
C THR A 7 -24.44 6.15 -14.88
N ALA A 8 -23.79 7.31 -14.69
CA ALA A 8 -23.91 8.09 -13.46
C ALA A 8 -25.33 8.67 -13.23
N GLN A 9 -25.98 9.18 -14.28
CA GLN A 9 -27.35 9.70 -14.21
C GLN A 9 -28.38 8.59 -13.98
N TRP A 10 -28.19 7.42 -14.61
CA TRP A 10 -29.02 6.24 -14.41
C TRP A 10 -28.93 5.71 -12.97
N ILE A 11 -27.72 5.66 -12.41
CA ILE A 11 -27.49 5.27 -11.01
C ILE A 11 -28.14 6.28 -10.05
N GLN A 12 -27.95 7.60 -10.24
CA GLN A 12 -28.55 8.63 -9.38
C GLN A 12 -30.08 8.53 -9.25
N LYS A 13 -30.79 8.33 -10.37
CA LYS A 13 -32.26 8.23 -10.36
C LYS A 13 -32.75 6.99 -9.60
N ARG A 14 -31.97 5.90 -9.62
CA ARG A 14 -32.30 4.64 -8.95
C ARG A 14 -31.90 4.59 -7.48
N MET A 15 -30.96 5.41 -7.02
CA MET A 15 -30.52 5.44 -5.62
C MET A 15 -31.38 6.30 -4.69
N SER A 16 -32.55 6.77 -5.14
CA SER A 16 -33.48 7.49 -4.27
C SER A 16 -33.84 6.64 -3.03
N GLY A 17 -33.66 7.22 -1.84
CA GLY A 17 -33.88 6.54 -0.56
C GLY A 17 -32.66 5.84 0.04
N LEU A 18 -31.49 5.90 -0.61
CA LEU A 18 -30.20 5.50 -0.02
C LEU A 18 -29.55 6.66 0.74
N THR A 19 -28.67 6.32 1.68
CA THR A 19 -27.76 7.27 2.34
C THR A 19 -26.59 7.61 1.42
N GLU A 20 -25.88 8.71 1.73
CA GLU A 20 -24.71 9.14 0.96
C GLU A 20 -23.59 8.08 0.94
N GLU A 21 -23.41 7.36 2.05
CA GLU A 21 -22.44 6.26 2.14
C GLU A 21 -22.83 5.08 1.26
N GLU A 22 -24.11 4.69 1.25
CA GLU A 22 -24.65 3.65 0.37
C GLU A 22 -24.51 4.04 -1.11
N MET A 23 -24.80 5.31 -1.45
CA MET A 23 -24.63 5.81 -2.82
C MET A 23 -23.18 5.74 -3.28
N ARG A 24 -22.25 6.17 -2.42
CA ARG A 24 -20.81 6.12 -2.72
C ARG A 24 -20.35 4.68 -2.95
N PHE A 25 -20.82 3.74 -2.13
CA PHE A 25 -20.53 2.33 -2.30
C PHE A 25 -21.04 1.77 -3.64
N VAL A 26 -22.27 2.10 -4.04
CA VAL A 26 -22.84 1.69 -5.34
C VAL A 26 -22.04 2.26 -6.51
N PHE A 27 -21.60 3.51 -6.42
CA PHE A 27 -20.74 4.12 -7.44
C PHE A 27 -19.40 3.41 -7.56
N ASP A 28 -18.71 3.20 -6.44
CA ASP A 28 -17.41 2.53 -6.41
C ASP A 28 -17.52 1.08 -6.93
N PHE A 29 -18.57 0.37 -6.52
CA PHE A 29 -18.88 -0.98 -7.01
C PHE A 29 -19.20 -0.99 -8.50
N GLY A 30 -20.01 -0.04 -8.98
CA GLY A 30 -20.42 0.03 -10.38
C GLY A 30 -19.29 0.40 -11.33
N PHE A 31 -18.39 1.28 -10.90
CA PHE A 31 -17.19 1.64 -11.66
C PHE A 31 -16.24 0.46 -11.83
N GLN A 32 -16.22 -0.48 -10.87
CA GLN A 32 -15.31 -1.62 -10.92
C GLN A 32 -15.92 -2.84 -11.61
N SER A 33 -17.16 -3.18 -11.27
CA SER A 33 -17.86 -4.34 -11.84
C SER A 33 -18.19 -4.18 -13.32
N HIS A 34 -18.48 -2.96 -13.78
CA HIS A 34 -19.05 -2.66 -15.11
C HIS A 34 -20.33 -3.48 -15.42
N ASP A 35 -20.97 -4.06 -14.41
CA ASP A 35 -22.09 -4.99 -14.55
C ASP A 35 -23.38 -4.34 -14.05
N LYS A 36 -24.23 -3.95 -14.99
CA LYS A 36 -25.50 -3.27 -14.70
C LYS A 36 -26.50 -4.15 -13.93
N GLU A 37 -26.44 -5.48 -14.07
CA GLU A 37 -27.33 -6.40 -13.36
C GLU A 37 -26.90 -6.57 -11.89
N LEU A 38 -25.59 -6.68 -11.65
CA LEU A 38 -25.04 -6.69 -10.29
C LEU A 38 -25.26 -5.36 -9.57
N ILE A 39 -25.07 -4.23 -10.26
CA ILE A 39 -25.35 -2.89 -9.71
C ILE A 39 -26.84 -2.76 -9.34
N ASN A 40 -27.74 -3.22 -10.20
CA ASN A 40 -29.18 -3.20 -9.90
C ASN A 40 -29.51 -4.08 -8.70
N SER A 41 -28.95 -5.29 -8.63
CA SER A 41 -29.15 -6.21 -7.52
C SER A 41 -28.69 -5.59 -6.20
N LEU A 42 -27.54 -4.91 -6.22
CA LEU A 42 -27.01 -4.18 -5.06
C LEU A 42 -27.97 -3.07 -4.62
N ILE A 43 -28.46 -2.25 -5.55
CA ILE A 43 -29.38 -1.14 -5.24
C ILE A 43 -30.69 -1.64 -4.63
N GLU A 44 -31.27 -2.71 -5.17
CA GLU A 44 -32.53 -3.28 -4.63
C GLU A 44 -32.33 -3.86 -3.22
N GLU A 45 -31.20 -4.52 -2.97
CA GLU A 45 -30.89 -5.05 -1.64
C GLU A 45 -30.64 -3.93 -0.62
N LEU A 46 -29.96 -2.85 -1.04
CA LEU A 46 -29.80 -1.64 -0.25
C LEU A 46 -31.11 -0.88 0.00
N LYS A 47 -32.20 -1.19 -0.70
CA LYS A 47 -33.52 -0.62 -0.41
C LYS A 47 -34.37 -1.51 0.51
N SER A 48 -33.93 -2.73 0.77
CA SER A 48 -34.67 -3.65 1.64
C SER A 48 -34.73 -3.14 3.09
N LYS A 49 -35.83 -3.48 3.79
CA LYS A 49 -36.15 -2.96 5.14
C LYS A 49 -35.40 -3.66 6.28
N ASP A 50 -34.79 -4.82 6.03
CA ASP A 50 -34.05 -5.63 7.02
C ASP A 50 -32.56 -5.76 6.66
N ARG A 51 -32.01 -4.71 6.05
CA ARG A 51 -30.65 -4.73 5.52
C ARG A 51 -29.61 -4.46 6.60
N TYR A 52 -28.52 -5.21 6.55
CA TYR A 52 -27.30 -4.91 7.29
C TYR A 52 -26.22 -4.46 6.30
N PHE A 53 -26.05 -3.14 6.17
CA PHE A 53 -25.20 -2.51 5.15
C PHE A 53 -23.78 -3.11 5.13
N GLU A 54 -23.18 -3.35 6.29
CA GLU A 54 -21.84 -3.96 6.38
C GLU A 54 -21.75 -5.39 5.82
N ASN A 55 -22.82 -6.19 5.95
CA ASN A 55 -22.84 -7.54 5.39
C ASN A 55 -22.97 -7.48 3.86
N ILE A 56 -23.80 -6.56 3.35
CA ILE A 56 -23.95 -6.31 1.91
C ILE A 56 -22.60 -5.86 1.33
N LYS A 57 -21.97 -4.88 1.96
CA LYS A 57 -20.65 -4.33 1.57
C LYS A 57 -19.59 -5.42 1.47
N LYS A 58 -19.48 -6.28 2.50
CA LYS A 58 -18.54 -7.42 2.50
C LYS A 58 -18.79 -8.39 1.35
N ARG A 59 -20.05 -8.79 1.13
CA ARG A 59 -20.40 -9.77 0.09
C ARG A 59 -20.14 -9.24 -1.31
N TYR A 60 -20.56 -8.01 -1.60
CA TYR A 60 -20.34 -7.40 -2.91
C TYR A 60 -18.87 -7.11 -3.17
N ASN A 61 -18.10 -6.64 -2.18
CA ASN A 61 -16.64 -6.49 -2.32
C ASN A 61 -15.94 -7.82 -2.64
N ALA A 62 -16.37 -8.92 -2.02
CA ALA A 62 -15.84 -10.24 -2.31
C ALA A 62 -16.14 -10.71 -3.74
N MET A 63 -17.32 -10.39 -4.29
CA MET A 63 -17.71 -10.76 -5.66
C MET A 63 -16.84 -10.13 -6.74
N ILE A 64 -16.41 -8.88 -6.53
CA ILE A 64 -15.60 -8.15 -7.52
C ILE A 64 -14.10 -8.19 -7.21
N GLY A 65 -13.69 -9.01 -6.23
CA GLY A 65 -12.29 -9.16 -5.87
C GLY A 65 -11.65 -7.86 -5.36
N ILE A 66 -12.45 -6.93 -4.81
CA ILE A 66 -11.90 -5.74 -4.15
C ILE A 66 -11.08 -6.24 -2.97
N ARG A 67 -9.77 -6.13 -3.13
CA ARG A 67 -8.83 -6.19 -2.02
C ARG A 67 -9.20 -5.08 -1.05
N PRO A 68 -9.53 -5.40 0.22
CA PRO A 68 -9.81 -4.40 1.24
C PRO A 68 -8.69 -3.36 1.29
N GLU A 69 -9.01 -2.14 1.72
CA GLU A 69 -8.00 -1.07 1.82
C GLU A 69 -6.80 -1.47 2.68
N TRP A 70 -7.01 -2.28 3.72
CA TRP A 70 -5.92 -2.80 4.56
C TRP A 70 -4.98 -3.73 3.80
N ASP A 71 -5.46 -4.50 2.82
CA ASP A 71 -4.66 -5.41 1.99
C ASP A 71 -3.75 -4.61 1.06
N GLN A 72 -4.30 -3.57 0.42
CA GLN A 72 -3.53 -2.66 -0.43
C GLN A 72 -2.47 -1.89 0.37
N LYS A 73 -2.83 -1.42 1.57
CA LYS A 73 -1.87 -0.77 2.49
C LYS A 73 -0.79 -1.75 2.95
N ALA A 74 -1.14 -2.99 3.25
CA ALA A 74 -0.16 -4.02 3.64
C ALA A 74 0.84 -4.30 2.51
N GLU A 75 0.38 -4.50 1.28
CA GLU A 75 1.24 -4.71 0.10
C GLU A 75 2.16 -3.51 -0.15
N SER A 76 1.64 -2.29 -0.05
CA SER A 76 2.45 -1.07 -0.18
C SER A 76 3.56 -0.99 0.87
N LEU A 77 3.25 -1.33 2.13
CA LEU A 77 4.23 -1.35 3.22
C LEU A 77 5.27 -2.46 3.03
N ILE A 78 4.85 -3.65 2.58
CA ILE A 78 5.77 -4.76 2.27
C ILE A 78 6.76 -4.34 1.17
N ALA A 79 6.27 -3.73 0.09
CA ALA A 79 7.13 -3.22 -0.98
C ALA A 79 8.12 -2.15 -0.49
N ALA A 80 7.67 -1.24 0.40
CA ALA A 80 8.53 -0.23 1.00
C ALA A 80 9.62 -0.87 1.87
N LEU A 81 9.28 -1.85 2.70
CA LEU A 81 10.25 -2.59 3.53
C LEU A 81 11.31 -3.29 2.68
N GLU A 82 10.90 -3.92 1.58
CA GLU A 82 11.83 -4.59 0.67
C GLU A 82 12.76 -3.59 -0.03
N MET A 83 12.25 -2.43 -0.45
CA MET A 83 13.08 -1.34 -0.96
C MET A 83 14.09 -0.86 0.09
N TYR A 84 13.67 -0.67 1.35
CA TYR A 84 14.57 -0.27 2.43
C TYR A 84 15.65 -1.32 2.70
N ARG A 85 15.31 -2.60 2.65
CA ARG A 85 16.29 -3.71 2.76
C ARG A 85 17.36 -3.62 1.68
N ILE A 86 16.96 -3.42 0.42
CA ILE A 86 17.88 -3.26 -0.72
C ILE A 86 18.75 -2.01 -0.55
N GLN A 87 18.17 -0.88 -0.12
CA GLN A 87 18.93 0.35 0.09
C GLN A 87 19.95 0.21 1.22
N LYS A 88 19.57 -0.45 2.33
CA LYS A 88 20.48 -0.75 3.44
C LYS A 88 21.66 -1.59 2.94
N GLU A 89 21.39 -2.65 2.18
CA GLU A 89 22.44 -3.50 1.62
C GLU A 89 23.41 -2.71 0.71
N LYS A 90 22.90 -1.84 -0.15
CA LYS A 90 23.74 -0.96 -0.98
C LYS A 90 24.60 0.00 -0.14
N ALA A 91 24.04 0.55 0.93
CA ALA A 91 24.76 1.46 1.83
C ALA A 91 25.88 0.73 2.59
N LEU A 92 25.61 -0.48 3.10
CA LEU A 92 26.61 -1.32 3.78
C LEU A 92 27.78 -1.65 2.87
N ASN A 93 27.51 -2.16 1.66
CA ASN A 93 28.54 -2.48 0.68
C ASN A 93 29.35 -1.24 0.27
N SER A 94 28.70 -0.08 0.15
CA SER A 94 29.37 1.18 -0.18
C SER A 94 30.30 1.63 0.94
N LEU A 95 29.86 1.51 2.20
CA LEU A 95 30.65 1.89 3.36
C LEU A 95 31.85 0.98 3.54
N GLU A 96 31.67 -0.34 3.44
CA GLU A 96 32.77 -1.33 3.46
C GLU A 96 33.82 -1.00 2.39
N ARG A 97 33.38 -0.79 1.15
CA ARG A 97 34.27 -0.46 0.03
C ARG A 97 35.08 0.81 0.28
N ILE A 98 34.44 1.87 0.78
CA ILE A 98 35.12 3.13 1.07
C ILE A 98 36.15 2.92 2.18
N LEU A 99 35.74 2.34 3.31
CA LEU A 99 36.62 2.16 4.47
C LEU A 99 37.85 1.31 4.15
N ASN A 100 37.65 0.20 3.45
CA ASN A 100 38.74 -0.68 3.02
C ASN A 100 39.68 0.03 2.02
N ALA A 101 39.16 0.87 1.12
CA ALA A 101 39.99 1.66 0.20
C ALA A 101 40.89 2.69 0.91
N TYR A 102 40.47 3.17 2.09
CA TYR A 102 41.25 4.07 2.95
C TYR A 102 42.04 3.33 4.03
N GLY A 103 42.21 2.00 3.95
CA GLY A 103 43.03 1.22 4.87
C GLY A 103 42.35 0.83 6.20
N VAL A 104 41.09 1.22 6.40
CA VAL A 104 40.30 0.83 7.57
C VAL A 104 39.63 -0.50 7.29
N ASN A 105 40.30 -1.61 7.65
CA ASN A 105 39.82 -2.95 7.37
C ASN A 105 38.57 -3.30 8.20
N VAL A 106 37.41 -3.36 7.54
CA VAL A 106 36.12 -3.74 8.12
C VAL A 106 35.36 -4.64 7.15
N SER A 107 34.63 -5.62 7.68
CA SER A 107 33.74 -6.46 6.90
C SER A 107 32.31 -5.92 6.92
N ARG A 108 31.50 -6.32 5.93
CA ARG A 108 30.05 -6.08 5.94
C ARG A 108 29.39 -6.51 7.25
N ASP A 109 29.74 -7.68 7.76
CA ASP A 109 29.17 -8.24 8.99
C ASP A 109 29.53 -7.39 10.22
N ASP A 110 30.76 -6.87 10.27
CA ASP A 110 31.15 -5.90 11.29
C ASP A 110 30.29 -4.63 11.23
N ILE A 111 29.97 -4.13 10.03
CA ILE A 111 29.17 -2.91 9.86
C ILE A 111 27.70 -3.15 10.22
N GLU A 112 27.18 -4.33 9.90
CA GLU A 112 25.79 -4.69 10.15
C GLU A 112 25.53 -5.02 11.62
N ASN A 113 26.50 -5.64 12.31
CA ASN A 113 26.34 -6.14 13.67
C ASN A 113 27.02 -5.27 14.75
N ARG A 114 28.02 -4.45 14.43
CA ARG A 114 28.61 -3.51 15.41
C ARG A 114 27.78 -2.24 15.52
N LYS A 115 27.90 -1.58 16.67
CA LYS A 115 27.42 -0.21 16.82
C LYS A 115 28.24 0.68 15.88
N LEU A 116 27.56 1.41 14.99
CA LEU A 116 28.18 2.38 14.06
C LEU A 116 29.16 3.36 14.74
N ASN A 117 29.01 3.57 16.05
CA ASN A 117 29.93 4.37 16.86
C ASN A 117 31.35 3.77 16.91
N GLU A 118 31.51 2.45 17.03
CA GLU A 118 32.83 1.79 17.05
C GLU A 118 33.55 1.94 15.71
N ILE A 119 32.80 1.88 14.60
CA ILE A 119 33.35 2.10 13.25
C ILE A 119 33.80 3.54 13.10
N ARG A 120 33.02 4.49 13.64
CA ARG A 120 33.37 5.91 13.63
C ARG A 120 34.65 6.19 14.44
N GLU A 121 34.87 5.48 15.54
CA GLU A 121 36.10 5.57 16.33
C GLU A 121 37.31 5.02 15.56
N LYS A 122 37.21 3.83 14.95
CA LYS A 122 38.28 3.28 14.09
C LYS A 122 38.70 4.22 12.96
N VAL A 123 37.72 4.86 12.31
CA VAL A 123 38.00 5.86 11.27
C VAL A 123 38.74 7.07 11.81
N ARG A 124 38.41 7.52 13.03
CA ARG A 124 39.10 8.64 13.67
C ARG A 124 40.53 8.26 14.02
N GLU A 125 40.74 7.13 14.69
CA GLU A 125 42.07 6.63 15.09
C GLU A 125 43.01 6.49 13.88
N HIS A 126 42.53 5.91 12.78
CA HIS A 126 43.32 5.77 11.56
C HIS A 126 43.74 7.13 10.96
N ASN A 127 42.89 8.16 11.06
CA ASN A 127 43.25 9.51 10.62
C ASN A 127 44.30 10.21 11.52
N TYR A 128 44.49 9.76 12.76
CA TYR A 128 45.52 10.28 13.66
C TYR A 128 46.87 9.59 13.49
N GLU A 129 46.89 8.31 13.13
CA GLU A 129 48.14 7.54 12.90
C GLU A 129 48.80 7.87 11.56
N GLY A 130 48.06 8.38 10.58
CA GLY A 130 48.56 8.82 9.28
C GLY A 130 49.17 10.24 9.24
N ARG A 131 49.42 10.87 10.39
CA ARG A 131 50.05 12.20 10.51
C ARG A 131 51.44 12.14 11.09
#